data_AF-H7GF30-F1
#
_entry.id   AF-H7GF30-F1
#
_cell.length_a   1.000
_cell.length_b   1.000
_cell.length_c   1.000
_cell.angle_alpha   90.00
_cell.angle_beta   90.00
_cell.angle_gamma   90.00
#
_symmetry.space_group_name_H-M   'P 1'
#
loop_
_entity.id
_entity.type
_entity.pdbx_description
1 polymer ?
#
loop_
_entity_poly.entity_id
_entity_poly.type
_entity_poly.pdbx_seq_one_letter_code
_entity_poly.pdbx_strand_id
1 'polypeptide(L)'
;MAREKKWDLGLVYPAGSSLPKKPRLLISLKSILKNPSGSWPNRLDDLVGEVSSVQLLFPEVVVGYVVVLDYGAPTKRRGGVYRPPQGNELDPIYARFKQGLAALAQRRPPLWAQGLVEGCWVLEIDTRRAPLLLRPEEAVAEGEAFLDALVGELRRREPLLFLDQS
;
A
#
# COMPACT_ATOMS: atom_id res chain seq x y z
N MET A 1 16.31 18.03 2.25
CA MET A 1 15.59 17.81 0.98
C MET A 1 14.85 16.49 1.11
N ALA A 2 13.51 16.53 1.09
CA ALA A 2 12.69 15.32 1.13
C ALA A 2 12.91 14.52 -0.17
N ARG A 3 13.16 13.22 -0.05
CA ARG A 3 13.35 12.32 -1.18
C ARG A 3 12.03 12.21 -1.95
N GLU A 4 12.04 12.50 -3.24
CA GLU A 4 10.87 12.32 -4.10
C GLU A 4 10.55 10.82 -4.23
N LYS A 5 9.34 10.43 -3.81
CA LYS A 5 8.90 9.05 -3.87
C LYS A 5 8.59 8.66 -5.32
N LYS A 6 9.13 7.52 -5.76
CA LYS A 6 8.70 6.86 -7.00
C LYS A 6 7.46 6.03 -6.69
N TRP A 7 6.32 6.42 -7.24
CA TRP A 7 5.10 5.64 -7.22
C TRP A 7 5.17 4.53 -8.28
N ASP A 8 4.67 3.35 -7.97
CA ASP A 8 4.77 2.18 -8.85
C ASP A 8 3.73 2.22 -9.97
N LEU A 9 2.55 2.76 -9.67
CA LEU A 9 1.52 3.08 -10.67
C LEU A 9 0.90 4.43 -10.34
N GLY A 10 0.68 5.25 -11.36
CA GLY A 10 0.05 6.56 -11.21
C GLY A 10 -0.85 6.90 -12.39
N LEU A 11 -2.10 7.26 -12.09
CA LEU A 11 -2.98 7.93 -13.03
C LEU A 11 -2.77 9.44 -12.88
N VAL A 12 -2.18 10.07 -13.89
CA VAL A 12 -1.95 11.51 -13.92
C VAL A 12 -2.82 12.11 -15.02
N TYR A 13 -3.74 13.00 -14.65
CA TYR A 13 -4.71 13.59 -15.57
C TYR A 13 -5.07 15.03 -15.16
N PRO A 14 -5.15 15.99 -16.09
CA PRO A 14 -5.01 15.83 -17.56
C PRO A 14 -3.56 15.63 -18.00
N ALA A 15 -3.36 14.87 -19.08
CA ALA A 15 -2.04 14.58 -19.65
C ALA A 15 -1.60 15.59 -20.74
N GLY A 16 -2.45 16.57 -21.07
CA GLY A 16 -2.22 17.59 -22.10
C GLY A 16 -1.27 18.71 -21.67
N SER A 17 -0.78 19.49 -22.64
CA SER A 17 0.24 20.53 -22.45
C SER A 17 -0.29 21.85 -21.87
N SER A 18 -1.61 22.07 -21.84
CA SER A 18 -2.23 23.34 -21.44
C SER A 18 -2.65 23.39 -19.97
N LEU A 19 -2.74 22.24 -19.28
CA LEU A 19 -3.19 22.16 -17.89
C LEU A 19 -2.12 21.50 -17.02
N PRO A 20 -1.98 21.91 -15.74
CA PRO A 20 -1.03 21.31 -14.83
C PRO A 20 -1.38 19.84 -14.60
N LYS A 21 -0.39 18.96 -14.78
CA LYS A 21 -0.50 17.53 -14.52
C LYS A 21 -0.85 17.29 -13.06
N LYS A 22 -1.92 16.54 -12.83
CA LYS A 22 -2.45 16.28 -11.49
C LYS A 22 -2.53 14.77 -11.24
N PRO A 23 -1.88 14.24 -10.20
CA PRO A 23 -2.06 12.84 -9.81
C PRO A 23 -3.48 12.66 -9.28
N ARG A 24 -4.18 11.66 -9.81
CA ARG A 24 -5.57 11.33 -9.45
C ARG A 24 -5.64 10.04 -8.65
N LEU A 25 -4.86 9.05 -9.05
CA LEU A 25 -4.70 7.78 -8.36
C LEU A 25 -3.22 7.44 -8.31
N LEU A 26 -2.73 7.05 -7.14
CA LEU A 26 -1.36 6.60 -6.93
C LEU A 26 -1.40 5.26 -6.20
N ILE A 27 -0.70 4.27 -6.73
CA ILE A 27 -0.51 2.98 -6.06
C ILE A 27 0.97 2.81 -5.79
N SER A 28 1.29 2.56 -4.52
CA SER A 28 2.64 2.19 -4.11
C SER A 28 2.68 0.68 -3.82
N LEU A 29 3.52 -0.02 -4.55
CA LEU A 29 3.91 -1.40 -4.32
C LEU A 29 5.22 -1.40 -3.54
N LYS A 30 5.16 -1.63 -2.23
CA LYS A 30 6.39 -1.74 -1.45
C LYS A 30 6.92 -3.18 -1.50
N SER A 31 8.17 -3.30 -1.95
CA SER A 31 8.87 -4.58 -2.08
C SER A 31 8.92 -5.39 -0.78
N ILE A 32 8.85 -6.72 -0.98
CA ILE A 32 8.91 -7.84 -0.03
C ILE A 32 9.44 -7.46 1.37
N LEU A 33 8.58 -7.52 2.38
CA LEU A 33 8.94 -7.31 3.78
C LEU A 33 9.70 -8.51 4.34
N LYS A 34 11.00 -8.58 4.01
CA LYS A 34 11.92 -9.62 4.51
C LYS A 34 12.26 -9.48 6.00
N ASN A 35 11.99 -8.33 6.63
CA ASN A 35 12.30 -8.10 8.05
C ASN A 35 11.28 -7.14 8.71
N PRO A 36 10.10 -7.63 9.09
CA PRO A 36 9.04 -6.81 9.70
C PRO A 36 9.39 -6.30 11.10
N SER A 37 10.14 -7.06 11.91
CA SER A 37 10.33 -6.77 13.34
C SER A 37 11.17 -5.52 13.64
N GLY A 38 12.13 -5.18 12.78
CA GLY A 38 13.06 -4.07 13.04
C GLY A 38 12.73 -2.76 12.33
N SER A 39 11.76 -2.74 11.43
CA SER A 39 11.53 -1.59 10.54
C SER A 39 10.07 -1.18 10.40
N TRP A 40 9.16 -1.79 11.17
CA TRP A 40 7.73 -1.61 10.96
C TRP A 40 7.18 -0.23 11.35
N PRO A 41 7.37 0.29 12.58
CA PRO A 41 6.88 1.63 12.93
C PRO A 41 7.41 2.68 11.96
N ASN A 42 8.73 2.68 11.76
CA ASN A 42 9.39 3.62 10.86
C ASN A 42 8.86 3.54 9.43
N ARG A 43 8.58 2.35 8.89
CA ARG A 43 8.05 2.20 7.51
C ARG A 43 6.61 2.68 7.37
N LEU A 44 5.80 2.55 8.42
CA LEU A 44 4.44 3.06 8.46
C LEU A 44 4.46 4.58 8.53
N ASP A 45 5.31 5.13 9.39
CA ASP A 45 5.52 6.57 9.54
C ASP A 45 6.05 7.17 8.23
N ASP A 46 7.01 6.51 7.57
CA ASP A 46 7.51 6.89 6.25
C ASP A 46 6.37 6.92 5.21
N LEU A 47 5.53 5.87 5.18
CA LEU A 47 4.38 5.81 4.27
C LEU A 47 3.44 6.98 4.52
N VAL A 48 3.05 7.22 5.78
CA VAL A 48 2.16 8.31 6.15
C VAL A 48 2.77 9.66 5.77
N GLY A 49 4.08 9.86 6.00
CA GLY A 49 4.78 11.09 5.61
C GLY A 49 4.82 11.32 4.10
N GLU A 50 5.10 10.27 3.33
CA GLU A 50 5.11 10.30 1.86
C GLU A 50 3.71 10.63 1.30
N VAL A 51 2.69 9.96 1.83
CA VAL A 51 1.28 10.18 1.44
C VAL A 51 0.83 11.59 1.79
N SER A 52 1.14 12.05 3.00
CA SER A 52 0.83 13.40 3.48
C SER A 52 1.44 14.48 2.58
N SER A 53 2.67 14.25 2.12
CA SER A 53 3.39 15.18 1.24
C SER A 53 2.70 15.37 -0.11
N VAL A 54 2.12 14.31 -0.69
CA VAL A 54 1.38 14.43 -1.94
C VAL A 54 -0.01 15.02 -1.71
N GLN A 55 -0.70 14.61 -0.64
CA GLN A 55 -2.02 15.14 -0.30
C GLN A 55 -2.01 16.62 0.08
N LEU A 56 -0.87 17.16 0.53
CA LEU A 56 -0.65 18.60 0.70
C LEU A 56 -0.79 19.37 -0.62
N LEU A 57 -0.34 18.78 -1.74
CA LEU A 57 -0.38 19.39 -3.06
C LEU A 57 -1.67 19.03 -3.82
N PHE A 58 -2.18 17.82 -3.59
CA PHE A 58 -3.31 17.24 -4.29
C PHE A 58 -4.25 16.54 -3.30
N PRO A 59 -5.09 17.27 -2.55
CA PRO A 59 -5.92 16.71 -1.50
C PRO A 59 -6.93 15.66 -1.98
N GLU A 60 -7.30 15.72 -3.25
CA GLU A 60 -8.24 14.78 -3.89
C GLU A 60 -7.58 13.49 -4.39
N VAL A 61 -6.25 13.38 -4.36
CA VAL A 61 -5.54 12.19 -4.83
C VAL A 61 -5.99 10.97 -4.03
N VAL A 62 -6.27 9.88 -4.74
CA VAL A 62 -6.57 8.57 -4.15
C VAL A 62 -5.27 7.76 -4.09
N VAL A 63 -5.03 7.11 -2.95
CA VAL A 63 -3.79 6.37 -2.69
C VAL A 63 -4.09 4.93 -2.30
N GLY A 64 -3.57 3.99 -3.07
CA GLY A 64 -3.54 2.57 -2.77
C GLY A 64 -2.17 2.10 -2.30
N TYR A 65 -2.15 1.12 -1.41
CA TYR A 65 -0.91 0.52 -0.93
C TYR A 65 -0.92 -1.00 -1.08
N VAL A 66 0.05 -1.55 -1.80
CA VAL A 66 0.23 -2.99 -1.99
C VAL A 66 1.50 -3.43 -1.30
N VAL A 67 1.43 -4.55 -0.57
CA VAL A 67 2.57 -5.10 0.16
C VAL A 67 2.67 -6.60 0.03
N VAL A 68 3.91 -7.09 -0.07
CA VAL A 68 4.21 -8.52 -0.09
C VAL A 68 4.87 -8.93 1.24
N LEU A 69 4.26 -9.90 1.92
CA LEU A 69 4.76 -10.52 3.15
C LEU A 69 5.37 -11.87 2.82
N ASP A 70 6.66 -12.05 3.11
CA ASP A 70 7.37 -13.31 2.81
C ASP A 70 7.66 -14.08 4.10
N TYR A 71 6.85 -15.10 4.35
CA TYR A 71 6.96 -16.00 5.48
C TYR A 71 8.24 -16.87 5.44
N GLY A 72 8.96 -16.90 4.32
CA GLY A 72 10.23 -17.59 4.17
C GLY A 72 11.47 -16.71 4.33
N ALA A 73 11.30 -15.38 4.40
CA ALA A 73 12.42 -14.45 4.38
C ALA A 73 13.27 -14.50 5.66
N PRO A 74 14.61 -14.50 5.55
CA PRO A 74 15.49 -14.44 6.72
C PRO A 74 15.27 -13.18 7.55
N THR A 75 15.02 -13.36 8.85
CA THR A 75 14.82 -12.24 9.79
C THR A 75 16.03 -12.05 10.70
N LYS A 76 16.27 -10.81 11.12
CA LYS A 76 17.37 -10.45 12.02
C LYS A 76 16.95 -10.76 13.46
N ARG A 77 17.64 -11.69 14.14
CA ARG A 77 17.42 -11.97 15.57
C ARG A 77 18.33 -11.15 16.48
N ARG A 78 18.06 -11.15 17.81
CA ARG A 78 18.98 -10.61 18.82
C ARG A 78 20.38 -11.21 18.60
N GLY A 79 21.39 -10.36 18.46
CA GLY A 79 22.75 -10.75 18.08
C GLY A 79 23.11 -10.53 16.61
N GLY A 80 22.19 -10.03 15.78
CA GLY A 80 22.50 -9.58 14.41
C GLY A 80 22.59 -10.68 13.35
N VAL A 81 22.41 -11.94 13.74
CA VAL A 81 22.41 -13.08 12.82
C VAL A 81 21.09 -13.18 12.08
N TYR A 82 21.17 -13.27 10.75
CA TYR A 82 20.02 -13.55 9.88
C TYR A 82 19.80 -15.05 9.78
N ARG A 83 18.59 -15.52 10.07
CA ARG A 83 18.20 -16.92 9.85
C ARG A 83 16.80 -16.99 9.24
N PRO A 84 16.53 -17.97 8.36
CA PRO A 84 15.17 -18.28 7.94
C PRO A 84 14.29 -18.57 9.17
N PRO A 85 13.03 -18.09 9.18
CA PRO A 85 12.07 -18.41 10.22
C PRO A 85 11.75 -19.91 10.20
N GLN A 86 11.47 -20.47 11.36
CA GLN A 86 11.01 -21.86 11.50
C GLN A 86 9.50 -21.89 11.71
N GLY A 87 8.80 -22.77 10.99
CA GLY A 87 7.34 -22.88 11.07
C GLY A 87 6.63 -21.53 10.92
N ASN A 88 5.82 -21.21 11.93
CA ASN A 88 4.87 -20.08 11.98
C ASN A 88 5.37 -18.91 12.84
N GLU A 89 6.68 -18.78 13.02
CA GLU A 89 7.28 -17.74 13.86
C GLU A 89 6.90 -16.29 13.46
N LEU A 90 6.54 -16.07 12.19
CA LEU A 90 6.21 -14.74 11.67
C LEU A 90 4.72 -14.39 11.78
N ASP A 91 3.84 -15.37 12.01
CA ASP A 91 2.39 -15.16 12.06
C ASP A 91 1.98 -14.05 13.02
N PRO A 92 2.49 -13.98 14.28
CA PRO A 92 2.06 -12.93 15.21
C PRO A 92 2.51 -11.53 14.78
N ILE A 93 3.68 -11.45 14.13
CA ILE A 93 4.25 -10.18 13.66
C ILE A 93 3.47 -9.69 12.44
N TYR A 94 3.19 -10.58 11.49
CA TYR A 94 2.41 -10.26 10.31
C TYR A 94 0.93 -10.02 10.62
N ALA A 95 0.36 -10.67 11.63
CA ALA A 95 -0.99 -10.35 12.11
C ALA A 95 -1.07 -8.90 12.63
N ARG A 96 -0.13 -8.48 13.49
CA ARG A 96 -0.06 -7.09 13.96
C ARG A 96 0.17 -6.08 12.84
N PHE A 97 0.99 -6.46 11.86
CA PHE A 97 1.22 -5.66 10.66
C PHE A 97 -0.06 -5.46 9.85
N LYS A 98 -0.79 -6.54 9.56
CA LYS A 98 -2.07 -6.49 8.82
C LYS A 98 -3.10 -5.64 9.57
N GLN A 99 -3.16 -5.73 10.90
CA GLN A 99 -4.01 -4.88 11.73
C GLN A 99 -3.66 -3.39 11.60
N GLY A 100 -2.37 -3.04 11.64
CA GLY A 100 -1.92 -1.65 11.45
C GLY A 100 -2.26 -1.08 10.07
N LEU A 101 -2.09 -1.88 9.01
CA LEU A 101 -2.49 -1.49 7.66
C LEU A 101 -4.00 -1.33 7.51
N ALA A 102 -4.78 -2.24 8.09
CA ALA A 102 -6.24 -2.14 8.09
C ALA A 102 -6.70 -0.87 8.82
N ALA A 103 -6.09 -0.54 9.96
CA ALA A 103 -6.37 0.67 10.71
C ALA A 103 -6.04 1.94 9.90
N LEU A 104 -4.96 1.95 9.11
CA LEU A 104 -4.66 3.04 8.19
C LEU A 104 -5.71 3.16 7.07
N ALA A 105 -6.06 2.05 6.44
CA ALA A 105 -7.01 2.01 5.32
C ALA A 105 -8.44 2.39 5.74
N GLN A 106 -8.79 2.20 7.00
CA GLN A 106 -10.10 2.54 7.56
C GLN A 106 -10.26 4.01 7.94
N ARG A 107 -9.17 4.80 7.96
CA ARG A 107 -9.28 6.22 8.29
C ARG A 107 -10.21 6.87 7.27
N ARG A 108 -11.36 7.35 7.73
CA ARG A 108 -12.29 8.19 6.96
C ARG A 108 -12.42 9.58 7.60
N PRO A 109 -11.42 10.44 7.48
CA PRO A 109 -11.54 11.82 7.89
C PRO A 109 -12.33 12.61 6.85
N PRO A 110 -12.71 13.86 7.15
CA PRO A 110 -13.12 14.76 6.09
C PRO A 110 -12.00 14.91 5.04
N LEU A 111 -12.34 15.30 3.81
CA LEU A 111 -11.49 15.31 2.58
C LEU A 111 -10.12 16.02 2.68
N TRP A 112 -9.79 16.62 3.82
CA TRP A 112 -8.62 17.47 4.09
C TRP A 112 -7.63 16.87 5.09
N ALA A 113 -7.84 15.65 5.59
CA ALA A 113 -6.84 15.00 6.43
C ALA A 113 -5.73 14.36 5.59
N GLN A 114 -4.49 14.63 5.99
CA GLN A 114 -3.29 14.09 5.35
C GLN A 114 -2.95 12.70 5.89
N GLY A 115 -2.25 11.90 5.08
CA GLY A 115 -1.83 10.56 5.43
C GLY A 115 -2.91 9.50 5.18
N LEU A 116 -3.87 9.79 4.29
CA LEU A 116 -4.95 8.87 3.95
C LEU A 116 -4.51 7.83 2.93
N VAL A 117 -4.80 6.56 3.24
CA VAL A 117 -4.65 5.44 2.32
C VAL A 117 -6.03 4.84 2.16
N GLU A 118 -6.55 4.83 0.95
CA GLU A 118 -7.94 4.46 0.65
C GLU A 118 -8.13 2.94 0.54
N GLY A 119 -7.04 2.21 0.32
CA GLY A 119 -7.05 0.75 0.28
C GLY A 119 -5.66 0.17 0.52
N CYS A 120 -5.65 -1.03 1.08
CA CYS A 120 -4.45 -1.84 1.24
C CYS A 120 -4.69 -3.24 0.66
N TRP A 121 -3.71 -3.78 -0.08
CA TRP A 121 -3.71 -5.17 -0.56
C TRP A 121 -2.47 -5.90 -0.07
N VAL A 122 -2.66 -7.04 0.60
CA VAL A 122 -1.58 -7.80 1.24
C VAL A 122 -1.42 -9.15 0.54
N LEU A 123 -0.29 -9.33 -0.15
CA LEU A 123 0.10 -10.59 -0.76
C LEU A 123 0.96 -11.40 0.21
N GLU A 124 0.53 -12.61 0.55
CA GLU A 124 1.26 -13.49 1.46
C GLU A 124 1.96 -14.61 0.69
N ILE A 125 3.28 -14.61 0.72
CA ILE A 125 4.12 -15.61 0.05
C ILE A 125 4.98 -16.36 1.07
N ASP A 126 5.49 -17.53 0.70
CA ASP A 126 6.52 -18.25 1.43
C ASP A 126 7.58 -18.75 0.46
N THR A 127 8.74 -18.09 0.47
CA THR A 127 9.89 -18.45 -0.39
C THR A 127 10.50 -19.82 -0.11
N ARG A 128 10.11 -20.49 0.98
CA ARG A 128 10.52 -21.87 1.28
C ARG A 128 9.66 -22.92 0.55
N ARG A 129 8.56 -22.51 -0.10
CA ARG A 129 7.53 -23.40 -0.65
C ARG A 129 7.33 -23.18 -2.15
N ALA A 130 6.77 -24.20 -2.81
CA ALA A 130 6.22 -24.10 -4.16
C ALA A 130 4.79 -24.70 -4.13
N PRO A 131 3.74 -23.96 -4.55
CA PRO A 131 3.75 -22.57 -5.02
C PRO A 131 4.09 -21.56 -3.91
N LEU A 132 4.63 -20.40 -4.32
CA LEU A 132 5.07 -19.33 -3.41
C LEU A 132 3.90 -18.63 -2.72
N LEU A 133 2.83 -18.35 -3.45
CA LEU A 133 1.66 -17.62 -2.96
C LEU A 133 0.83 -18.55 -2.06
N LEU A 134 0.58 -18.13 -0.82
CA LEU A 134 -0.05 -18.97 0.19
C LEU A 134 -1.55 -19.14 -0.03
N ARG A 135 -2.24 -18.08 -0.46
CA ARG A 135 -3.71 -18.03 -0.62
C ARG A 135 -4.06 -17.39 -1.98
N PRO A 136 -3.86 -18.08 -3.12
CA PRO A 136 -3.97 -17.47 -4.45
C PRO A 136 -5.36 -16.94 -4.78
N GLU A 137 -6.42 -17.72 -4.52
CA GLU A 137 -7.80 -17.31 -4.81
C GLU A 137 -8.23 -16.12 -3.96
N GLU A 138 -7.95 -16.16 -2.66
CA GLU A 138 -8.23 -15.07 -1.73
C GLU A 138 -7.44 -13.81 -2.10
N ALA A 139 -6.17 -13.94 -2.49
CA ALA A 139 -5.35 -12.82 -2.91
C ALA A 139 -5.92 -12.10 -4.13
N VAL A 140 -6.51 -12.84 -5.10
CA VAL A 140 -7.17 -12.24 -6.27
C VAL A 140 -8.43 -11.48 -5.83
N ALA A 141 -9.31 -12.11 -5.04
CA ALA A 141 -10.53 -11.47 -4.56
C ALA A 141 -10.24 -10.22 -3.71
N GLU A 142 -9.23 -10.27 -2.84
CA GLU A 142 -8.74 -9.12 -2.07
C GLU A 142 -8.19 -8.02 -2.98
N GLY A 143 -7.54 -8.38 -4.10
CA GLY A 143 -7.03 -7.44 -5.10
C GLY A 143 -8.12 -6.75 -5.90
N GLU A 144 -9.16 -7.47 -6.30
CA GLU A 144 -10.35 -6.90 -6.94
C GLU A 144 -11.07 -5.92 -6.01
N ALA A 145 -11.33 -6.33 -4.77
CA ALA A 145 -11.95 -5.46 -3.76
C ALA A 145 -11.10 -4.21 -3.46
N PHE A 146 -9.77 -4.34 -3.46
CA PHE A 146 -8.86 -3.22 -3.34
C PHE A 146 -9.01 -2.23 -4.50
N LEU A 147 -9.01 -2.70 -5.75
CA LEU A 147 -9.17 -1.82 -6.92
C LEU A 147 -10.55 -1.14 -6.94
N ASP A 148 -11.61 -1.87 -6.63
CA ASP A 148 -12.96 -1.34 -6.55
C ASP A 148 -13.08 -0.22 -5.51
N ALA A 149 -12.44 -0.37 -4.34
CA ALA A 149 -12.40 0.67 -3.32
C ALA A 149 -11.71 1.95 -3.82
N LEU A 150 -10.58 1.82 -4.52
CA LEU A 150 -9.84 2.97 -5.07
C LEU A 150 -10.64 3.67 -6.18
N VAL A 151 -11.26 2.90 -7.09
CA VAL A 151 -12.09 3.44 -8.16
C VAL A 151 -13.34 4.12 -7.59
N GLY A 152 -13.95 3.54 -6.55
CA GLY A 152 -15.07 4.14 -5.83
C GLY A 152 -14.72 5.50 -5.23
N GLU A 153 -13.59 5.61 -4.53
CA GLU A 153 -13.12 6.89 -4.00
C GLU A 153 -12.74 7.88 -5.10
N LEU A 154 -12.13 7.41 -6.19
CA LEU A 154 -11.78 8.25 -7.33
C LEU A 154 -13.04 8.84 -7.98
N ARG A 155 -14.08 8.03 -8.18
CA ARG A 155 -15.37 8.47 -8.72
C ARG A 155 -16.07 9.47 -7.80
N ARG A 156 -15.95 9.29 -6.48
CA ARG A 156 -16.51 10.21 -5.49
C ARG A 156 -15.82 11.57 -5.50
N ARG A 157 -14.50 11.60 -5.69
CA ARG A 157 -13.68 12.83 -5.64
C ARG A 157 -13.62 13.54 -7.00
N GLU A 158 -13.63 12.79 -8.09
CA GLU A 158 -13.45 13.27 -9.46
C GLU A 158 -14.52 12.68 -10.40
N PRO A 159 -15.81 12.98 -10.19
CA PRO A 159 -16.90 12.39 -10.99
C PRO A 159 -16.80 12.75 -12.48
N LEU A 160 -16.20 13.88 -12.80
CA LEU A 160 -16.01 14.35 -14.19
C LEU A 160 -15.13 13.41 -15.02
N LEU A 161 -14.29 12.58 -14.39
CA LEU A 161 -13.47 11.58 -15.09
C LEU A 161 -14.29 10.42 -15.66
N PHE A 162 -15.56 10.29 -15.25
CA PHE A 162 -16.41 9.14 -15.56
C PHE A 162 -17.64 9.49 -16.42
N LEU A 163 -17.75 10.73 -16.92
CA LEU A 163 -18.93 11.23 -17.62
C LEU A 163 -19.26 10.47 -18.92
N ASP A 164 -18.25 9.91 -19.60
CA ASP A 164 -18.41 9.20 -20.88
C ASP A 164 -18.78 7.71 -20.74
N GLN A 165 -19.11 7.24 -19.52
CA GLN A 165 -19.54 5.84 -19.27
C GLN A 165 -21.04 5.70 -18.99
N SER A 166 -21.84 6.68 -19.44
CA SER A 166 -23.31 6.70 -19.28
C SER A 166 -24.01 5.91 -20.38
#